data_AF-A0A9N8HN10-F1
#
_entry.id   AF-A0A9N8HN10-F1
#
_cell.length_a   1.000
_cell.length_b   1.000
_cell.length_c   1.000
_cell.angle_alpha   90.00
_cell.angle_beta   90.00
_cell.angle_gamma   90.00
#
_symmetry.space_group_name_H-M   'P 1'
#
loop_
_entity.id
_entity.type
_entity.pdbx_description
1 polymer ?
#
loop_
_entity_poly.entity_id
_entity_poly.type
_entity_poly.pdbx_seq_one_letter_code
_entity_poly.pdbx_strand_id
1 'polypeptide(L)'
;MSYDPKKEKEHFGYRQYRALIKVACVLLVAVGVVVAVHMQNKMVDGMDSNKSKEEKTTQQILRPKVTESFVTEPQDTTTETASTGSETSEKATTPIGKKQDEDLGTFEDKENPAALPDLPFDDDRPIFVLSLPFNGDLVVPRYFECAGVNKVGRYWTHPDPTEVVRRPLGQCLQFNMEQMMNKSSTIPVSSIMEGCGRQSVWMELQYIHPPLSKGSILRSYQCFDPVLFPGALEKLYKAYPQAIIVTVQRKFFPQLWLDALPKDIKTHWKKWCNPTHDDAFPKSSKISASADAKYIEFYNNYYKKLEEFAENHQGWGHVSINLDEDPDVTAKQLEEELKLPQKCWKDSVEGEMVDAAGSARRPMDISFPVLVTSLPKSGAATAQQYFACGLGDWTAAHQWTTPSDSTPDNPMRDVPIGQCLQQNFKVDHKKDVFKGCGHARIWSDVGYLRSAQGKCYYPSLDEGFMDAFAKYYPHATIFHAVRDAGEWLTSTRLNKLPGRWSEAEECVGFPDDPKEDATWHDFYNDYTQRIRKFAASHVNMTYIEVPLSNDGAQHLQSIFGFHPKCWGTKMAREIDQ
;
A
#
# COMPACT_ATOMS: atom_id res chain seq x y z
N MET A 1 26.47 33.84 -53.52
CA MET A 1 26.62 32.57 -52.77
C MET A 1 27.99 32.00 -53.11
N SER A 2 28.97 32.06 -52.20
CA SER A 2 30.29 31.47 -52.43
C SER A 2 30.36 30.07 -51.83
N TYR A 3 30.84 29.12 -52.62
CA TYR A 3 31.05 27.72 -52.25
C TYR A 3 32.23 27.59 -51.29
N ASP A 4 32.02 26.95 -50.13
CA ASP A 4 33.05 26.68 -49.13
C ASP A 4 33.50 25.20 -49.19
N PRO A 5 34.69 24.91 -49.72
CA PRO A 5 35.20 23.55 -49.92
C PRO A 5 35.62 22.83 -48.63
N LYS A 6 35.53 23.46 -47.45
CA LYS A 6 35.87 22.80 -46.17
C LYS A 6 34.79 21.84 -45.67
N LYS A 7 33.52 22.03 -46.04
CA LYS A 7 32.42 21.14 -45.59
C LYS A 7 32.39 19.76 -46.25
N GLU A 8 33.10 19.57 -47.35
CA GLU A 8 33.07 18.30 -48.09
C GLU A 8 34.05 17.25 -47.51
N LYS A 9 35.14 17.69 -46.86
CA LYS A 9 36.11 16.78 -46.23
C LYS A 9 35.60 16.13 -44.94
N GLU A 10 34.69 16.77 -44.21
CA GLU A 10 34.08 16.19 -43.00
C GLU A 10 33.04 15.10 -43.33
N HIS A 11 32.36 15.21 -44.48
CA HIS A 11 31.38 14.21 -44.89
C HIS A 11 31.98 12.89 -45.41
N PHE A 12 33.23 12.91 -45.90
CA PHE A 12 33.87 11.70 -46.41
C PHE A 12 34.33 10.76 -45.27
N GLY A 13 34.87 11.33 -44.18
CA GLY A 13 35.24 10.55 -42.99
C GLY A 13 34.05 9.89 -42.30
N TYR A 14 32.90 10.57 -42.25
CA TYR A 14 31.70 10.07 -41.59
C TYR A 14 31.08 8.86 -42.30
N ARG A 15 31.19 8.76 -43.63
CA ARG A 15 30.70 7.60 -44.39
C ARG A 15 31.56 6.36 -44.18
N GLN A 16 32.89 6.51 -44.13
CA GLN A 16 33.81 5.40 -43.83
C GLN A 16 33.62 4.88 -42.40
N TYR A 17 33.41 5.79 -41.44
CA TYR A 17 33.15 5.42 -40.05
C TYR A 17 31.83 4.63 -39.87
N ARG A 18 30.76 5.03 -40.57
CA ARG A 18 29.48 4.27 -40.57
C ARG A 18 29.61 2.88 -41.20
N ALA A 19 30.46 2.72 -42.22
CA ALA A 19 30.69 1.40 -42.82
C ALA A 19 31.42 0.46 -41.84
N LEU A 20 32.44 0.96 -41.14
CA LEU A 20 33.17 0.20 -40.13
C LEU A 20 32.28 -0.24 -38.95
N ILE A 21 31.39 0.63 -38.47
CA ILE A 21 30.43 0.28 -37.42
C ILE A 21 29.48 -0.84 -37.87
N LYS A 22 28.98 -0.79 -39.10
CA LYS A 22 28.11 -1.84 -39.64
C LYS A 22 28.82 -3.19 -39.73
N VAL A 23 30.07 -3.22 -40.17
CA VAL A 23 30.88 -4.44 -40.23
C VAL A 23 31.15 -4.98 -38.82
N ALA A 24 31.47 -4.12 -37.85
CA ALA A 24 31.68 -4.52 -36.46
C ALA A 24 30.41 -5.11 -35.83
N CYS A 25 29.23 -4.53 -36.08
CA CYS A 25 27.95 -5.08 -35.60
C CYS A 25 27.66 -6.46 -36.20
N VAL A 26 27.90 -6.66 -37.49
CA VAL A 26 27.69 -7.96 -38.15
C VAL A 26 28.65 -9.03 -37.57
N LEU A 27 29.92 -8.67 -37.33
CA LEU A 27 30.89 -9.57 -36.72
C LEU A 27 30.52 -9.94 -35.28
N LEU A 28 30.04 -9.00 -34.48
CA LEU A 28 29.60 -9.26 -33.10
C LEU A 28 28.38 -10.19 -33.06
N VAL A 29 27.42 -10.01 -33.98
CA VAL A 29 26.27 -10.93 -34.11
C VAL A 29 26.73 -12.32 -34.53
N ALA A 30 27.65 -12.43 -35.50
CA ALA A 30 28.17 -13.72 -35.94
C ALA A 30 28.91 -14.46 -34.81
N VAL A 31 29.74 -13.76 -34.02
CA VAL A 31 30.41 -14.33 -32.84
C VAL A 31 29.39 -14.78 -31.79
N GLY A 32 28.35 -13.98 -31.53
CA GLY A 32 27.28 -14.35 -30.60
C GLY A 32 26.54 -15.63 -31.00
N VAL A 33 26.24 -15.78 -32.30
CA VAL A 33 25.60 -17.00 -32.83
C VAL A 33 26.50 -18.22 -32.68
N VAL A 34 27.80 -18.11 -32.97
CA VAL A 34 28.75 -19.22 -32.81
C VAL A 34 28.87 -19.65 -31.35
N VAL A 35 28.93 -18.69 -30.42
CA VAL A 35 28.97 -18.98 -28.98
C VAL A 35 27.68 -19.65 -28.50
N ALA A 36 26.51 -19.17 -28.97
CA ALA A 36 25.22 -19.77 -28.62
C ALA A 36 25.11 -21.22 -29.12
N VAL A 37 25.50 -21.50 -30.37
CA VAL A 37 25.52 -22.86 -30.93
C VAL A 37 26.49 -23.76 -30.16
N HIS A 38 27.65 -23.25 -29.77
CA HIS A 38 28.62 -24.02 -29.00
C HIS A 38 28.11 -24.34 -27.57
N MET A 39 27.40 -23.41 -26.93
CA MET A 39 26.76 -23.64 -25.63
C MET A 39 25.61 -24.65 -25.72
N GLN A 40 24.82 -24.60 -26.79
CA GLN A 40 23.70 -25.49 -27.01
C GLN A 40 24.17 -26.95 -27.22
N ASN A 41 25.26 -27.14 -27.97
CA ASN A 41 25.86 -28.47 -28.14
C ASN A 41 26.42 -29.04 -26.82
N LYS A 42 27.01 -28.21 -25.95
CA LYS A 42 27.46 -28.66 -24.62
C LYS A 42 26.33 -29.04 -23.66
N MET A 43 25.12 -28.51 -23.84
CA MET A 43 23.97 -28.88 -23.01
C MET A 43 23.35 -30.22 -23.42
N VAL A 44 23.43 -30.59 -24.70
CA VAL A 44 22.90 -31.87 -25.20
C VAL A 44 23.75 -33.05 -24.71
N ASP A 45 25.08 -32.89 -24.66
CA ASP A 45 25.99 -33.95 -24.18
C ASP A 45 25.94 -34.19 -22.65
N GLY A 46 25.26 -33.30 -21.89
CA GLY A 46 25.16 -33.38 -20.43
C GLY A 46 23.90 -34.06 -19.88
N MET A 47 22.91 -34.39 -20.73
CA MET A 47 21.59 -34.85 -20.27
C MET A 47 21.40 -36.38 -20.22
N ASP A 48 22.33 -37.18 -20.74
CA ASP A 48 22.19 -38.64 -20.77
C ASP A 48 22.78 -39.38 -19.55
N SER A 49 23.43 -38.69 -18.61
CA SER A 49 24.13 -39.35 -17.47
C SER A 49 23.37 -39.39 -16.13
N ASN A 50 22.18 -38.80 -16.01
CA ASN A 50 21.50 -38.64 -14.71
C ASN A 50 20.12 -39.31 -14.57
N LYS A 51 19.75 -40.25 -15.46
CA LYS A 51 18.41 -40.87 -15.45
C LYS A 51 18.27 -42.18 -14.63
N SER A 52 19.22 -42.57 -13.77
CA SER A 52 19.18 -43.87 -13.07
C SER A 52 19.12 -43.85 -11.54
N LYS A 53 18.91 -42.71 -10.89
CA LYS A 53 18.81 -42.66 -9.41
C LYS A 53 17.76 -41.66 -8.93
N GLU A 54 16.48 -41.99 -9.09
CA GLU A 54 15.41 -41.48 -8.20
C GLU A 54 14.10 -42.25 -8.45
N GLU A 55 14.05 -43.49 -8.00
CA GLU A 55 12.79 -44.21 -7.82
C GLU A 55 12.85 -44.96 -6.50
N LYS A 56 12.14 -44.41 -5.49
CA LYS A 56 11.56 -45.03 -4.29
C LYS A 56 11.61 -44.03 -3.13
N THR A 57 10.48 -43.38 -2.84
CA THR A 57 9.86 -43.31 -1.50
C THR A 57 8.59 -42.47 -1.62
N THR A 58 7.45 -43.14 -1.85
CA THR A 58 6.12 -42.55 -1.68
C THR A 58 5.54 -43.14 -0.39
N GLN A 59 5.61 -42.39 0.71
CA GLN A 59 4.87 -42.72 1.93
C GLN A 59 3.51 -42.00 1.92
N GLN A 60 2.48 -42.79 2.12
CA GLN A 60 1.10 -42.39 2.38
C GLN A 60 1.03 -41.53 3.66
N ILE A 61 0.46 -40.34 3.55
CA ILE A 61 -0.09 -39.60 4.70
C ILE A 61 -1.61 -39.58 4.54
N LEU A 62 -2.26 -40.29 5.45
CA LEU A 62 -3.71 -40.33 5.64
C LEU A 62 -4.19 -38.95 6.13
N ARG A 63 -5.12 -38.33 5.39
CA ARG A 63 -5.94 -37.23 5.90
C ARG A 63 -7.19 -37.79 6.58
N PRO A 64 -7.61 -37.28 7.75
CA PRO A 64 -8.88 -37.65 8.33
C PRO A 64 -10.04 -37.02 7.56
N LYS A 65 -11.05 -37.83 7.23
CA LYS A 65 -12.38 -37.38 6.78
C LYS A 65 -13.08 -36.72 7.97
N VAL A 66 -13.35 -35.42 7.86
CA VAL A 66 -14.38 -34.77 8.68
C VAL A 66 -15.71 -35.01 7.97
N THR A 67 -16.62 -35.66 8.70
CA THR A 67 -17.99 -35.96 8.25
C THR A 67 -18.86 -34.87 8.86
N GLU A 68 -19.31 -33.92 8.06
CA GLU A 68 -20.40 -33.01 8.45
C GLU A 68 -21.70 -33.53 7.84
N SER A 69 -22.57 -34.00 8.72
CA SER A 69 -23.97 -34.30 8.45
C SER A 69 -24.80 -33.22 9.14
N PHE A 70 -25.44 -32.34 8.38
CA PHE A 70 -26.60 -31.59 8.86
C PHE A 70 -27.77 -31.73 7.89
N VAL A 71 -28.92 -31.84 8.52
CA VAL A 71 -30.18 -32.39 8.06
C VAL A 71 -31.17 -31.23 7.83
N THR A 72 -31.79 -31.27 6.65
CA THR A 72 -33.13 -30.82 6.20
C THR A 72 -33.72 -29.44 6.55
N GLU A 73 -34.12 -28.78 5.45
CA GLU A 73 -35.38 -28.07 5.16
C GLU A 73 -35.73 -26.75 5.88
N PRO A 74 -36.18 -25.76 5.10
CA PRO A 74 -37.30 -24.92 5.45
C PRO A 74 -38.52 -25.26 4.57
N GLN A 75 -39.63 -25.60 5.23
CA GLN A 75 -40.97 -25.37 4.71
C GLN A 75 -41.19 -23.86 4.69
N ASP A 76 -41.69 -23.32 3.58
CA ASP A 76 -42.53 -22.14 3.70
C ASP A 76 -43.68 -22.13 2.69
N THR A 77 -44.83 -21.81 3.28
CA THR A 77 -46.19 -21.92 2.78
C THR A 77 -46.57 -20.73 1.90
N THR A 78 -47.24 -21.02 0.79
CA THR A 78 -48.04 -20.06 0.02
C THR A 78 -49.21 -19.54 0.84
N THR A 79 -49.42 -18.22 0.91
CA THR A 79 -50.77 -17.64 0.93
C THR A 79 -50.76 -16.25 0.29
N GLU A 80 -51.60 -16.13 -0.72
CA GLU A 80 -51.99 -14.90 -1.41
C GLU A 80 -52.68 -13.91 -0.45
N THR A 81 -52.44 -12.62 -0.63
CA THR A 81 -53.53 -11.64 -0.48
C THR A 81 -53.27 -10.44 -1.37
N ALA A 82 -54.16 -10.29 -2.36
CA ALA A 82 -54.26 -9.11 -3.19
C ALA A 82 -54.78 -7.91 -2.38
N SER A 83 -54.20 -6.73 -2.61
CA SER A 83 -54.89 -5.46 -2.37
C SER A 83 -54.45 -4.45 -3.42
N THR A 84 -55.41 -4.16 -4.29
CA THR A 84 -55.47 -3.07 -5.26
C THR A 84 -55.22 -1.70 -4.62
N GLY A 85 -54.26 -0.95 -5.15
CA GLY A 85 -54.10 0.48 -4.92
C GLY A 85 -53.77 1.18 -6.24
N SER A 86 -54.82 1.62 -6.94
CA SER A 86 -54.73 2.48 -8.12
C SER A 86 -54.67 3.92 -7.64
N GLU A 87 -53.50 4.55 -7.71
CA GLU A 87 -53.38 6.01 -7.62
C GLU A 87 -52.73 6.58 -8.87
N THR A 88 -53.50 7.48 -9.47
CA THR A 88 -53.24 8.27 -10.66
C THR A 88 -52.09 9.25 -10.42
N SER A 89 -51.04 9.15 -11.24
CA SER A 89 -49.97 10.14 -11.34
C SER A 89 -50.49 11.41 -12.03
N GLU A 90 -50.81 12.42 -11.24
CA GLU A 90 -50.96 13.80 -11.72
C GLU A 90 -49.58 14.46 -11.87
N LYS A 91 -49.37 14.96 -13.08
CA LYS A 91 -48.15 15.59 -13.57
C LYS A 91 -48.17 17.06 -13.16
N ALA A 92 -47.57 17.40 -12.03
CA ALA A 92 -47.42 18.78 -11.57
C ALA A 92 -46.01 19.31 -11.89
N THR A 93 -45.94 20.10 -12.97
CA THR A 93 -44.78 20.94 -13.32
C THR A 93 -44.66 22.05 -12.28
N THR A 94 -43.62 22.01 -11.44
CA THR A 94 -43.32 23.09 -10.49
C THR A 94 -42.06 23.84 -10.93
N PRO A 95 -42.01 25.18 -10.86
CA PRO A 95 -40.89 25.96 -11.36
C PRO A 95 -39.65 25.81 -10.49
N ILE A 96 -38.48 25.82 -11.13
CA ILE A 96 -37.15 25.88 -10.50
C ILE A 96 -37.06 27.16 -9.66
N GLY A 97 -37.34 27.02 -8.37
CA GLY A 97 -37.05 28.02 -7.35
C GLY A 97 -35.56 28.01 -7.03
N LYS A 98 -34.98 29.20 -6.91
CA LYS A 98 -33.61 29.43 -6.44
C LYS A 98 -33.43 28.72 -5.10
N LYS A 99 -32.46 27.80 -5.00
CA LYS A 99 -32.00 27.22 -3.74
C LYS A 99 -31.64 28.38 -2.79
N GLN A 100 -32.42 28.50 -1.72
CA GLN A 100 -31.99 29.20 -0.52
C GLN A 100 -30.85 28.37 0.07
N ASP A 101 -29.80 29.06 0.51
CA ASP A 101 -28.76 28.50 1.36
C ASP A 101 -29.45 27.99 2.63
N GLU A 102 -29.71 26.69 2.68
CA GLU A 102 -30.14 26.02 3.90
C GLU A 102 -28.98 26.11 4.89
N ASP A 103 -29.29 26.83 5.97
CA ASP A 103 -28.56 26.98 7.21
C ASP A 103 -27.91 25.64 7.57
N LEU A 104 -26.57 25.59 7.46
CA LEU A 104 -25.76 24.51 8.00
C LEU A 104 -26.03 24.46 9.50
N GLY A 105 -26.96 23.61 9.89
CA GLY A 105 -27.38 23.42 11.27
C GLY A 105 -26.14 23.40 12.16
N THR A 106 -26.11 24.32 13.11
CA THR A 106 -25.14 24.33 14.20
C THR A 106 -25.17 22.93 14.81
N PHE A 107 -24.12 22.14 14.57
CA PHE A 107 -23.93 20.87 15.25
C PHE A 107 -24.04 21.18 16.74
N GLU A 108 -25.08 20.65 17.39
CA GLU A 108 -25.19 20.69 18.84
C GLU A 108 -23.87 20.15 19.40
N ASP A 109 -23.18 20.99 20.16
CA ASP A 109 -21.96 20.64 20.86
C ASP A 109 -22.26 19.38 21.68
N LYS A 110 -21.85 18.20 21.17
CA LYS A 110 -21.88 16.96 21.93
C LYS A 110 -21.22 17.27 23.26
N GLU A 111 -21.96 17.03 24.35
CA GLU A 111 -21.54 17.27 25.73
C GLU A 111 -20.04 17.06 25.86
N ASN A 112 -19.34 18.13 26.25
CA ASN A 112 -17.90 18.15 26.39
C ASN A 112 -17.50 16.87 27.15
N PRO A 113 -16.80 15.91 26.51
CA PRO A 113 -16.51 14.63 27.13
C PRO A 113 -15.82 14.93 28.45
N ALA A 114 -16.30 14.32 29.53
CA ALA A 114 -15.77 14.51 30.88
C ALA A 114 -14.24 14.56 30.81
N ALA A 115 -13.64 15.58 31.45
CA ALA A 115 -12.20 15.85 31.38
C ALA A 115 -11.42 14.52 31.48
N LEU A 116 -10.64 14.23 30.43
CA LEU A 116 -9.88 12.99 30.35
C LEU A 116 -9.06 12.84 31.63
N PRO A 117 -9.03 11.64 32.25
CA PRO A 117 -8.14 11.41 33.37
C PRO A 117 -6.71 11.76 32.97
N ASP A 118 -5.93 12.34 33.89
CA ASP A 118 -4.52 12.65 33.66
C ASP A 118 -3.81 11.41 33.13
N LEU A 119 -3.44 11.42 31.85
CA LEU A 119 -2.78 10.29 31.21
C LEU A 119 -1.42 10.10 31.88
N PRO A 120 -0.97 8.85 32.14
CA PRO A 120 0.29 8.61 32.84
C PRO A 120 1.53 8.87 31.96
N PHE A 121 1.34 9.40 30.75
CA PHE A 121 2.38 9.71 29.78
C PHE A 121 2.11 11.07 29.15
N ASP A 122 3.18 11.80 28.88
CA ASP A 122 3.18 13.14 28.31
C ASP A 122 4.37 13.29 27.33
N ASP A 123 4.72 14.54 27.00
CA ASP A 123 5.84 14.83 26.11
C ASP A 123 7.20 14.46 26.75
N ASP A 124 7.32 14.37 28.09
CA ASP A 124 8.54 14.00 28.82
C ASP A 124 8.65 12.49 29.08
N ARG A 125 7.51 11.80 29.04
CA ARG A 125 7.40 10.34 29.19
C ARG A 125 6.66 9.69 28.02
N PRO A 126 7.18 9.77 26.78
CA PRO A 126 6.49 9.28 25.60
C PRO A 126 6.40 7.75 25.58
N ILE A 127 5.45 7.25 24.80
CA ILE A 127 5.36 5.85 24.39
C ILE A 127 6.07 5.68 23.05
N PHE A 128 6.99 4.73 22.93
CA PHE A 128 7.56 4.29 21.66
C PHE A 128 7.00 2.92 21.29
N VAL A 129 6.21 2.85 20.21
CA VAL A 129 5.75 1.58 19.66
C VAL A 129 6.81 1.05 18.70
N LEU A 130 7.63 0.12 19.18
CA LEU A 130 8.77 -0.46 18.46
C LEU A 130 8.43 -1.89 18.03
N SER A 131 7.69 -2.00 16.92
CA SER A 131 7.27 -3.30 16.37
C SER A 131 7.76 -3.47 14.94
N LEU A 132 7.96 -4.73 14.52
CA LEU A 132 8.12 -5.06 13.11
C LEU A 132 6.81 -4.74 12.38
N PRO A 133 6.86 -4.34 11.10
CA PRO A 133 5.65 -3.96 10.37
C PRO A 133 4.75 -5.18 10.18
N PHE A 134 3.46 -4.95 9.93
CA PHE A 134 2.43 -5.98 9.80
C PHE A 134 2.17 -6.77 11.10
N ASN A 135 2.23 -6.09 12.25
CA ASN A 135 1.88 -6.65 13.55
C ASN A 135 0.83 -5.76 14.24
N GLY A 136 -0.33 -5.55 13.62
CA GLY A 136 -1.38 -4.71 14.18
C GLY A 136 -1.15 -3.22 13.95
N ASP A 137 -0.57 -2.84 12.79
CA ASP A 137 -0.22 -1.47 12.42
C ASP A 137 -1.44 -0.51 12.46
N LEU A 138 -2.66 -1.05 12.38
CA LEU A 138 -3.91 -0.28 12.50
C LEU A 138 -4.58 -0.38 13.87
N VAL A 139 -4.26 -1.41 14.66
CA VAL A 139 -4.91 -1.63 15.97
C VAL A 139 -4.44 -0.63 16.99
N VAL A 140 -3.12 -0.48 17.14
CA VAL A 140 -2.54 0.36 18.18
C VAL A 140 -2.84 1.85 18.03
N PRO A 141 -2.79 2.48 16.83
CA PRO A 141 -3.17 3.89 16.73
C PRO A 141 -4.63 4.11 17.09
N ARG A 142 -5.56 3.23 16.65
CA ARG A 142 -6.97 3.30 17.04
C ARG A 142 -7.18 3.16 18.54
N TYR A 143 -6.39 2.30 19.18
CA TYR A 143 -6.46 2.11 20.63
C TYR A 143 -6.12 3.39 21.39
N PHE A 144 -5.00 4.02 21.03
CA PHE A 144 -4.59 5.28 21.65
C PHE A 144 -5.56 6.43 21.33
N GLU A 145 -6.04 6.53 20.10
CA GLU A 145 -7.05 7.53 19.71
C GLU A 145 -8.36 7.34 20.48
N CYS A 146 -8.86 6.10 20.59
CA CYS A 146 -10.05 5.80 21.40
C CYS A 146 -9.86 6.20 22.87
N ALA A 147 -8.66 6.00 23.41
CA ALA A 147 -8.33 6.38 24.77
C ALA A 147 -8.13 7.90 24.99
N GLY A 148 -8.38 8.72 23.95
CA GLY A 148 -8.28 10.18 24.02
C GLY A 148 -6.85 10.71 23.84
N VAL A 149 -5.92 9.88 23.37
CA VAL A 149 -4.54 10.30 23.10
C VAL A 149 -4.49 11.04 21.76
N ASN A 150 -4.39 12.36 21.82
CA ASN A 150 -4.51 13.21 20.62
C ASN A 150 -3.17 13.46 19.88
N LYS A 151 -2.04 13.00 20.43
CA LYS A 151 -0.68 13.18 19.86
C LYS A 151 -0.04 11.84 19.49
N VAL A 152 -0.67 11.13 18.56
CA VAL A 152 -0.14 9.88 18.01
C VAL A 152 0.62 10.18 16.72
N GLY A 153 1.95 10.11 16.79
CA GLY A 153 2.83 10.26 15.64
C GLY A 153 2.90 8.97 14.84
N ARG A 154 2.36 9.00 13.62
CA ARG A 154 2.32 7.85 12.72
C ARG A 154 2.95 8.19 11.37
N TYR A 155 4.00 7.46 10.99
CA TYR A 155 4.85 7.65 9.80
C TYR A 155 5.45 9.05 9.58
N TRP A 156 4.79 10.14 9.95
CA TRP A 156 5.14 11.52 9.70
C TRP A 156 5.13 12.34 10.99
N THR A 157 5.93 13.39 11.01
CA THR A 157 5.78 14.45 12.01
C THR A 157 4.40 15.09 11.77
N HIS A 158 3.57 15.21 12.82
CA HIS A 158 2.41 16.09 12.73
C HIS A 158 2.98 17.48 12.42
N PRO A 159 2.68 18.07 11.24
CA PRO A 159 3.25 19.36 10.92
C PRO A 159 2.71 20.33 11.95
N ASP A 160 3.61 21.02 12.65
CA ASP A 160 3.32 22.39 12.99
C ASP A 160 2.80 23.03 11.70
N PRO A 161 1.64 23.71 11.69
CA PRO A 161 1.10 24.34 10.49
C PRO A 161 2.09 25.29 9.80
N THR A 162 3.16 25.70 10.49
CA THR A 162 4.26 26.52 9.96
C THR A 162 5.39 25.73 9.27
N GLU A 163 5.50 24.41 9.46
CA GLU A 163 6.56 23.61 8.86
C GLU A 163 6.24 23.24 7.40
N VAL A 164 7.12 23.71 6.49
CA VAL A 164 6.96 23.60 5.04
C VAL A 164 7.30 22.19 4.51
N VAL A 165 8.04 21.37 5.27
CA VAL A 165 8.54 20.07 4.80
C VAL A 165 8.18 18.96 5.78
N ARG A 166 7.18 18.16 5.42
CA ARG A 166 6.88 16.90 6.10
C ARG A 166 7.99 15.89 5.81
N ARG A 167 8.54 15.27 6.84
CA ARG A 167 9.47 14.14 6.71
C ARG A 167 8.90 12.93 7.46
N PRO A 168 9.10 11.71 6.94
CA PRO A 168 8.73 10.54 7.72
C PRO A 168 9.53 10.53 9.03
N LEU A 169 8.90 10.08 10.13
CA LEU A 169 9.50 10.05 11.46
C LEU A 169 10.85 9.32 11.43
N GLY A 170 10.87 8.11 10.88
CA GLY A 170 12.12 7.35 10.74
C GLY A 170 13.17 8.05 9.88
N GLN A 171 12.79 8.83 8.85
CA GLN A 171 13.75 9.62 8.07
C GLN A 171 14.36 10.75 8.92
N CYS A 172 13.54 11.41 9.75
CA CYS A 172 14.00 12.45 10.65
C CYS A 172 14.98 11.89 11.70
N LEU A 173 14.62 10.76 12.32
CA LEU A 173 15.47 10.07 13.29
C LEU A 173 16.79 9.59 12.66
N GLN A 174 16.72 9.01 11.47
CA GLN A 174 17.92 8.60 10.72
C GLN A 174 18.84 9.80 10.47
N PHE A 175 18.30 10.91 9.97
CA PHE A 175 19.07 12.11 9.69
C PHE A 175 19.79 12.60 10.96
N ASN A 176 19.08 12.65 12.09
CA ASN A 176 19.65 13.05 13.37
C ASN A 176 20.73 12.08 13.85
N MET A 177 20.53 10.76 13.72
CA MET A 177 21.55 9.75 14.02
C MET A 177 22.81 9.95 13.18
N GLU A 178 22.66 10.16 11.87
CA GLU A 178 23.78 10.42 10.97
C GLU A 178 24.55 11.69 11.37
N GLN A 179 23.85 12.77 11.74
CA GLN A 179 24.50 13.99 12.23
C GLN A 179 25.26 13.74 13.55
N MET A 180 24.66 13.02 14.49
CA MET A 180 25.27 12.72 15.79
C MET A 180 26.49 11.79 15.68
N MET A 181 26.51 10.91 14.67
CA MET A 181 27.65 10.01 14.41
C MET A 181 28.76 10.69 13.60
N ASN A 182 28.43 11.68 12.78
CA ASN A 182 29.40 12.40 11.98
C ASN A 182 30.09 13.51 12.80
N LYS A 183 31.30 13.22 13.29
CA LYS A 183 32.14 14.19 14.03
C LYS A 183 32.44 15.50 13.26
N SER A 184 32.29 15.48 11.94
CA SER A 184 32.53 16.64 11.06
C SER A 184 31.23 17.37 10.69
N SER A 185 30.07 16.97 11.23
CA SER A 185 28.83 17.67 10.93
C SER A 185 28.87 19.10 11.47
N THR A 186 28.47 20.05 10.63
CA THR A 186 28.30 21.46 10.98
C THR A 186 26.94 21.75 11.61
N ILE A 187 26.02 20.78 11.59
CA ILE A 187 24.67 20.91 12.15
C ILE A 187 24.69 20.17 13.50
N PRO A 188 24.84 20.88 14.63
CA PRO A 188 24.81 20.23 15.92
C PRO A 188 23.40 19.71 16.19
N VAL A 189 23.26 18.40 16.30
CA VAL A 189 22.04 17.73 16.74
C VAL A 189 22.25 17.24 18.17
N SER A 190 21.46 17.78 19.09
CA SER A 190 21.54 17.53 20.53
C SER A 190 20.80 16.25 20.94
N SER A 191 19.76 15.88 20.18
CA SER A 191 18.89 14.72 20.45
C SER A 191 18.47 14.02 19.16
N ILE A 192 18.30 12.70 19.22
CA ILE A 192 17.78 11.92 18.08
C ILE A 192 16.38 12.39 17.64
N MET A 193 15.59 12.98 18.53
CA MET A 193 14.24 13.46 18.24
C MET A 193 14.18 14.95 17.82
N GLU A 194 15.32 15.63 17.73
CA GLU A 194 15.36 17.07 17.46
C GLU A 194 14.70 17.41 16.11
N GLY A 195 13.68 18.26 16.13
CA GLY A 195 12.95 18.64 14.91
C GLY A 195 12.06 17.53 14.32
N CYS A 196 11.85 16.42 15.03
CA CYS A 196 10.96 15.35 14.58
C CYS A 196 9.51 15.48 15.11
N GLY A 197 9.14 16.67 15.58
CA GLY A 197 7.85 16.93 16.22
C GLY A 197 7.81 16.56 17.71
N ARG A 198 6.62 16.68 18.32
CA ARG A 198 6.35 16.29 19.71
C ARG A 198 5.12 15.41 19.74
N GLN A 199 5.29 14.16 20.12
CA GLN A 199 4.23 13.15 20.16
C GLN A 199 4.25 12.48 21.53
N SER A 200 3.06 12.14 22.04
CA SER A 200 2.93 11.34 23.25
C SER A 200 3.08 9.85 22.93
N VAL A 201 2.74 9.45 21.70
CA VAL A 201 2.94 8.09 21.18
C VAL A 201 3.67 8.18 19.85
N TRP A 202 4.80 7.52 19.72
CA TRP A 202 5.62 7.45 18.52
C TRP A 202 5.53 6.07 17.91
N MET A 203 5.06 5.98 16.66
CA MET A 203 4.79 4.72 15.99
C MET A 203 5.45 4.67 14.61
N GLU A 204 5.67 3.45 14.12
CA GLU A 204 6.17 3.20 12.75
C GLU A 204 7.44 4.00 12.43
N LEU A 205 8.37 4.00 13.39
CA LEU A 205 9.66 4.70 13.29
C LEU A 205 10.61 4.06 12.26
N GLN A 206 10.24 2.91 11.72
CA GLN A 206 10.95 2.29 10.61
C GLN A 206 10.79 3.13 9.35
N TYR A 207 11.90 3.31 8.65
CA TYR A 207 11.92 4.03 7.39
C TYR A 207 12.71 3.23 6.38
N ILE A 208 12.08 2.92 5.26
CA ILE A 208 12.70 2.27 4.12
C ILE A 208 12.39 3.14 2.94
N HIS A 209 13.43 3.59 2.24
CA HIS A 209 13.25 4.42 1.06
C HIS A 209 14.08 3.86 -0.10
N PRO A 210 13.40 3.47 -1.21
CA PRO A 210 14.10 3.04 -2.42
C PRO A 210 14.99 4.16 -2.96
N PRO A 211 16.00 3.84 -3.78
CA PRO A 211 16.76 4.87 -4.47
C PRO A 211 15.80 5.58 -5.43
N LEU A 212 15.63 6.90 -5.30
CA LEU A 212 14.90 7.68 -6.28
C LEU A 212 15.85 8.09 -7.41
N SER A 213 15.56 7.65 -8.63
CA SER A 213 16.29 8.04 -9.84
C SER A 213 15.72 9.33 -10.47
N LYS A 214 15.35 10.34 -9.68
CA LYS A 214 14.89 11.63 -10.23
C LYS A 214 16.05 12.62 -10.28
N GLY A 215 16.74 12.66 -11.42
CA GLY A 215 17.79 13.64 -11.72
C GLY A 215 19.23 13.18 -11.42
N SER A 216 20.15 14.14 -11.31
CA SER A 216 21.61 13.92 -11.15
C SER A 216 22.08 13.69 -9.71
N ILE A 217 21.18 13.76 -8.71
CA ILE A 217 21.54 13.59 -7.30
C ILE A 217 21.16 12.17 -6.86
N LEU A 218 22.17 11.32 -6.84
CA LEU A 218 22.13 10.00 -6.21
C LEU A 218 21.89 10.16 -4.70
N ARG A 219 20.68 9.88 -4.23
CA ARG A 219 20.50 9.56 -2.81
C ARG A 219 20.73 8.07 -2.64
N SER A 220 21.64 7.70 -1.75
CA SER A 220 21.85 6.31 -1.35
C SER A 220 20.56 5.71 -0.79
N TYR A 221 20.47 4.39 -0.80
CA TYR A 221 19.44 3.68 -0.06
C TYR A 221 19.41 4.18 1.38
N GLN A 222 18.20 4.45 1.88
CA GLN A 222 18.02 4.83 3.27
C GLN A 222 17.14 3.77 3.91
N CYS A 223 17.70 3.10 4.91
CA CYS A 223 16.96 2.22 5.78
C CYS A 223 17.32 2.55 7.22
N PHE A 224 16.29 2.71 8.03
CA PHE A 224 16.39 3.00 9.43
C PHE A 224 15.35 2.17 10.18
N ASP A 225 15.82 1.50 11.21
CA ASP A 225 15.02 0.81 12.19
C ASP A 225 15.71 1.08 13.52
N PRO A 226 15.04 1.73 14.50
CA PRO A 226 15.71 2.16 15.73
C PRO A 226 16.24 0.99 16.57
N VAL A 227 15.70 -0.22 16.40
CA VAL A 227 16.13 -1.42 17.13
C VAL A 227 17.36 -2.03 16.49
N LEU A 228 17.45 -1.99 15.16
CA LEU A 228 18.56 -2.57 14.40
C LEU A 228 19.69 -1.57 14.11
N PHE A 229 19.42 -0.26 14.10
CA PHE A 229 20.41 0.75 13.80
C PHE A 229 21.39 0.92 14.96
N PRO A 230 22.72 0.80 14.75
CA PRO A 230 23.70 0.85 15.82
C PRO A 230 23.58 2.09 16.71
N GLY A 231 23.36 1.87 18.01
CA GLY A 231 23.27 2.92 19.02
C GLY A 231 21.98 3.75 19.01
N ALA A 232 21.01 3.48 18.12
CA ALA A 232 19.78 4.27 18.07
C ALA A 232 18.92 4.13 19.34
N LEU A 233 18.74 2.90 19.87
CA LEU A 233 18.05 2.69 21.16
C LEU A 233 18.71 3.46 22.32
N GLU A 234 20.04 3.46 22.40
CA GLU A 234 20.80 4.22 23.42
C GLU A 234 20.56 5.73 23.31
N LYS A 235 20.48 6.26 22.08
CA LYS A 235 20.17 7.68 21.85
C LYS A 235 18.71 8.00 22.20
N LEU A 236 17.78 7.10 21.91
CA LEU A 236 16.38 7.23 22.33
C LEU A 236 16.25 7.23 23.85
N TYR A 237 16.92 6.28 24.53
CA TYR A 237 16.94 6.20 25.99
C TYR A 237 17.51 7.46 26.62
N LYS A 238 18.65 7.96 26.11
CA LYS A 238 19.23 9.21 26.58
C LYS A 238 18.30 10.41 26.39
N ALA A 239 17.53 10.42 25.30
CA ALA A 239 16.57 11.50 25.02
C ALA A 239 15.35 11.41 25.94
N TYR A 240 14.87 10.19 26.26
CA TYR A 240 13.69 9.95 27.08
C TYR A 240 13.92 8.79 28.05
N PRO A 241 14.59 9.01 29.19
CA PRO A 241 14.99 7.94 30.11
C PRO A 241 13.81 7.28 30.84
N GLN A 242 12.62 7.87 30.77
CA GLN A 242 11.40 7.35 31.41
C GLN A 242 10.35 6.84 30.40
N ALA A 243 10.72 6.72 29.12
CA ALA A 243 9.79 6.29 28.09
C ALA A 243 9.19 4.90 28.35
N ILE A 244 8.04 4.64 27.77
CA ILE A 244 7.42 3.31 27.76
C ILE A 244 7.60 2.71 26.37
N ILE A 245 8.21 1.55 26.27
CA ILE A 245 8.31 0.79 25.03
C ILE A 245 7.10 -0.12 24.93
N VAL A 246 6.33 0.01 23.85
CA VAL A 246 5.25 -0.92 23.51
C VAL A 246 5.71 -1.75 22.32
N THR A 247 5.61 -3.07 22.44
CA THR A 247 5.89 -3.99 21.32
C THR A 247 4.64 -4.80 21.01
N VAL A 248 4.29 -4.91 19.73
CA VAL A 248 3.15 -5.70 19.27
C VAL A 248 3.67 -6.88 18.48
N GLN A 249 3.26 -8.09 18.88
CA GLN A 249 3.78 -9.31 18.30
C GLN A 249 2.71 -10.40 18.24
N ARG A 250 2.88 -11.34 17.30
CA ARG A 250 2.26 -12.67 17.27
C ARG A 250 3.19 -13.70 17.90
N LYS A 251 3.12 -13.86 19.23
CA LYS A 251 4.07 -14.68 19.99
C LYS A 251 3.87 -16.18 19.73
N PHE A 252 2.63 -16.61 19.53
CA PHE A 252 2.30 -18.02 19.33
C PHE A 252 2.32 -18.41 17.85
N PHE A 253 2.06 -17.45 16.96
CA PHE A 253 1.96 -17.69 15.52
C PHE A 253 2.80 -16.70 14.69
N PRO A 254 4.14 -16.66 14.86
CA PRO A 254 5.00 -15.77 14.07
C PRO A 254 4.97 -16.08 12.56
N GLN A 255 4.51 -17.27 12.17
CA GLN A 255 4.25 -17.61 10.78
C GLN A 255 3.16 -16.72 10.16
N LEU A 256 2.13 -16.33 10.92
CA LEU A 256 1.09 -15.42 10.41
C LEU A 256 1.66 -14.05 10.08
N TRP A 257 2.62 -13.55 10.88
CA TRP A 257 3.36 -12.34 10.54
C TRP A 257 4.13 -12.52 9.22
N LEU A 258 4.89 -13.62 9.10
CA LEU A 258 5.70 -13.90 7.92
C LEU A 258 4.87 -14.04 6.63
N ASP A 259 3.68 -14.60 6.74
CA ASP A 259 2.72 -14.79 5.65
C ASP A 259 2.01 -13.47 5.27
N ALA A 260 1.82 -12.57 6.25
CA ALA A 260 1.25 -11.23 6.03
C ALA A 260 2.25 -10.27 5.38
N LEU A 261 3.56 -10.53 5.46
CA LEU A 261 4.57 -9.68 4.87
C LEU A 261 4.40 -9.57 3.33
N PRO A 262 4.38 -8.35 2.77
CA PRO A 262 4.41 -8.14 1.33
C PRO A 262 5.64 -8.82 0.71
N LYS A 263 5.49 -9.43 -0.47
CA LYS A 263 6.58 -10.18 -1.12
C LYS A 263 7.83 -9.32 -1.37
N ASP A 264 7.63 -8.03 -1.63
CA ASP A 264 8.70 -7.07 -1.91
C ASP A 264 9.44 -6.63 -0.64
N ILE A 265 8.82 -6.65 0.55
CA ILE A 265 9.47 -6.19 1.79
C ILE A 265 10.73 -7.00 2.12
N LYS A 266 10.69 -8.32 1.93
CA LYS A 266 11.84 -9.22 2.11
C LYS A 266 12.98 -8.85 1.16
N THR A 267 12.62 -8.44 -0.07
CA THR A 267 13.60 -7.98 -1.06
C THR A 267 14.17 -6.62 -0.69
N HIS A 268 13.34 -5.69 -0.21
CA HIS A 268 13.76 -4.36 0.25
C HIS A 268 14.68 -4.47 1.45
N TRP A 269 14.33 -5.25 2.47
CA TRP A 269 15.18 -5.49 3.62
C TRP A 269 16.54 -6.06 3.23
N LYS A 270 16.55 -7.11 2.41
CA LYS A 270 17.80 -7.70 1.92
C LYS A 270 18.65 -6.71 1.12
N LYS A 271 18.05 -5.95 0.20
CA LYS A 271 18.79 -5.12 -0.77
C LYS A 271 19.17 -3.76 -0.20
N TRP A 272 18.31 -3.18 0.64
CA TRP A 272 18.40 -1.78 1.05
C TRP A 272 18.70 -1.61 2.54
N CYS A 273 18.32 -2.58 3.39
CA CYS A 273 18.48 -2.48 4.84
C CYS A 273 19.71 -3.23 5.36
N ASN A 274 20.04 -4.40 4.80
CA ASN A 274 21.25 -5.12 5.21
C ASN A 274 22.55 -4.29 5.21
N PRO A 275 22.78 -3.38 4.23
CA PRO A 275 23.96 -2.50 4.26
C PRO A 275 24.03 -1.56 5.47
N THR A 276 22.89 -1.21 6.11
CA THR A 276 22.83 -0.30 7.26
C THR A 276 22.65 -1.02 8.59
N HIS A 277 22.33 -2.31 8.56
CA HIS A 277 21.95 -3.10 9.74
C HIS A 277 22.78 -4.39 9.88
N ASP A 278 24.06 -4.36 9.50
CA ASP A 278 25.00 -5.47 9.69
C ASP A 278 24.46 -6.84 9.22
N ASP A 279 23.80 -6.87 8.06
CA ASP A 279 23.16 -8.08 7.51
C ASP A 279 22.11 -8.74 8.42
N ALA A 280 21.43 -7.97 9.28
CA ALA A 280 20.40 -8.47 10.20
C ALA A 280 19.26 -9.25 9.52
N PHE A 281 18.93 -8.93 8.26
CA PHE A 281 17.85 -9.59 7.54
C PHE A 281 18.34 -10.81 6.74
N PRO A 282 17.61 -11.95 6.77
CA PRO A 282 17.99 -13.15 6.04
C PRO A 282 18.21 -12.92 4.53
N LYS A 283 19.38 -13.33 4.01
CA LYS A 283 19.78 -13.12 2.59
C LYS A 283 19.06 -14.02 1.57
N SER A 284 18.26 -15.01 1.98
CA SER A 284 17.63 -15.93 1.03
C SER A 284 16.58 -15.20 0.19
N SER A 285 16.76 -15.19 -1.13
CA SER A 285 15.76 -14.69 -2.07
C SER A 285 14.76 -15.76 -2.51
N LYS A 286 15.03 -17.03 -2.22
CA LYS A 286 14.09 -18.12 -2.48
C LYS A 286 13.23 -18.33 -1.24
N ILE A 287 11.92 -18.29 -1.43
CA ILE A 287 10.96 -18.79 -0.45
C ILE A 287 11.24 -20.30 -0.34
N SER A 288 11.78 -20.70 0.79
CA SER A 288 12.05 -22.08 1.14
C SER A 288 11.79 -22.23 2.63
N ALA A 289 11.44 -23.42 3.08
CA ALA A 289 11.23 -23.67 4.51
C ALA A 289 12.44 -23.22 5.37
N SER A 290 13.66 -23.29 4.81
CA SER A 290 14.87 -22.79 5.47
C SER A 290 14.95 -21.25 5.51
N ALA A 291 14.46 -20.56 4.47
CA ALA A 291 14.38 -19.10 4.47
C ALA A 291 13.35 -18.61 5.49
N ASP A 292 12.19 -19.27 5.53
CA ASP A 292 11.11 -18.91 6.46
C ASP A 292 11.55 -19.09 7.91
N ALA A 293 12.19 -20.22 8.24
CA ALA A 293 12.76 -20.45 9.58
C ALA A 293 13.73 -19.33 10.02
N LYS A 294 14.56 -18.81 9.10
CA LYS A 294 15.47 -17.69 9.41
C LYS A 294 14.74 -16.37 9.64
N TYR A 295 13.62 -16.14 8.97
CA TYR A 295 12.80 -14.95 9.21
C TYR A 295 12.06 -15.04 10.55
N ILE A 296 11.58 -16.22 10.93
CA ILE A 296 10.99 -16.46 12.25
C ILE A 296 12.05 -16.30 13.36
N GLU A 297 13.26 -16.80 13.14
CA GLU A 297 14.39 -16.57 14.05
C GLU A 297 14.72 -15.08 14.20
N PHE A 298 14.82 -14.36 13.08
CA PHE A 298 15.01 -12.90 13.06
C PHE A 298 13.91 -12.19 13.87
N TYR A 299 12.64 -12.54 13.64
CA TYR A 299 11.48 -11.98 14.33
C TYR A 299 11.59 -12.16 15.84
N ASN A 300 11.87 -13.38 16.31
CA ASN A 300 12.02 -13.67 17.74
C ASN A 300 13.21 -12.92 18.35
N ASN A 301 14.34 -12.86 17.64
CA ASN A 301 15.54 -12.15 18.09
C ASN A 301 15.32 -10.63 18.16
N TYR A 302 14.51 -10.07 17.25
CA TYR A 302 14.17 -8.65 17.26
C TYR A 302 13.45 -8.26 18.56
N TYR A 303 12.41 -9.00 18.95
CA TYR A 303 11.65 -8.69 20.17
C TYR A 303 12.43 -9.03 21.45
N LYS A 304 13.21 -10.12 21.46
CA LYS A 304 14.11 -10.45 22.57
C LYS A 304 15.13 -9.33 22.83
N LYS A 305 15.68 -8.75 21.76
CA LYS A 305 16.62 -7.62 21.87
C LYS A 305 15.97 -6.40 22.53
N LEU A 306 14.71 -6.12 22.23
CA LEU A 306 13.96 -5.01 22.85
C LEU A 306 13.69 -5.25 24.33
N GLU A 307 13.24 -6.46 24.67
CA GLU A 307 13.01 -6.90 26.06
C GLU A 307 14.30 -6.80 26.88
N GLU A 308 15.39 -7.42 26.41
CA GLU A 308 16.70 -7.34 27.06
C GLU A 308 17.21 -5.89 27.17
N PHE A 309 16.96 -5.05 26.16
CA PHE A 309 17.34 -3.64 26.23
C PHE A 309 16.56 -2.92 27.33
N ALA A 310 15.23 -3.06 27.40
CA ALA A 310 14.41 -2.41 28.41
C ALA A 310 14.75 -2.89 29.84
N GLU A 311 14.98 -4.18 30.04
CA GLU A 311 15.38 -4.75 31.33
C GLU A 311 16.72 -4.18 31.85
N ASN A 312 17.66 -3.90 30.94
CA ASN A 312 18.98 -3.36 31.28
C ASN A 312 18.99 -1.82 31.47
N HIS A 313 17.90 -1.12 31.13
CA HIS A 313 17.80 0.34 31.17
C HIS A 313 16.77 0.81 32.18
N GLN A 314 17.22 1.02 33.43
CA GLN A 314 16.37 1.49 34.53
C GLN A 314 15.62 2.78 34.15
N GLY A 315 14.30 2.72 34.21
CA GLY A 315 13.42 3.85 33.89
C GLY A 315 12.54 3.61 32.67
N TRP A 316 12.98 2.78 31.72
CA TRP A 316 12.12 2.33 30.63
C TRP A 316 11.09 1.32 31.13
N GLY A 317 9.81 1.60 30.87
CA GLY A 317 8.76 0.58 30.96
C GLY A 317 8.74 -0.24 29.68
N HIS A 318 8.37 -1.52 29.75
CA HIS A 318 8.13 -2.35 28.57
C HIS A 318 6.78 -3.05 28.69
N VAL A 319 5.93 -2.85 27.69
CA VAL A 319 4.61 -3.44 27.54
C VAL A 319 4.62 -4.30 26.29
N SER A 320 4.47 -5.62 26.46
CA SER A 320 4.40 -6.55 25.34
C SER A 320 2.96 -6.95 25.05
N ILE A 321 2.47 -6.59 23.87
CA ILE A 321 1.14 -6.91 23.35
C ILE A 321 1.25 -8.14 22.46
N ASN A 322 0.53 -9.19 22.81
CA ASN A 322 0.42 -10.40 22.00
C ASN A 322 -0.91 -10.44 21.25
N LEU A 323 -0.89 -10.27 19.93
CA LEU A 323 -2.11 -10.29 19.10
C LEU A 323 -2.75 -11.68 18.95
N ASP A 324 -2.07 -12.71 19.44
CA ASP A 324 -2.59 -14.08 19.45
C ASP A 324 -3.32 -14.41 20.78
N GLU A 325 -3.29 -13.48 21.75
CA GLU A 325 -4.02 -13.63 23.01
C GLU A 325 -5.48 -13.21 22.89
N ASP A 326 -6.27 -13.66 23.85
CA ASP A 326 -7.65 -13.23 24.01
C ASP A 326 -7.70 -11.71 24.22
N PRO A 327 -8.53 -10.96 23.45
CA PRO A 327 -8.59 -9.51 23.54
C PRO A 327 -8.88 -8.98 24.95
N ASP A 328 -9.60 -9.72 25.80
CA ASP A 328 -9.91 -9.30 27.17
C ASP A 328 -8.68 -9.39 28.08
N VAL A 329 -7.84 -10.40 27.88
CA VAL A 329 -6.58 -10.57 28.60
C VAL A 329 -5.64 -9.43 28.27
N THR A 330 -5.45 -9.14 26.98
CA THR A 330 -4.60 -8.03 26.54
C THR A 330 -5.17 -6.68 26.96
N ALA A 331 -6.49 -6.47 26.89
CA ALA A 331 -7.13 -5.23 27.33
C ALA A 331 -6.86 -4.96 28.81
N LYS A 332 -6.99 -5.99 29.65
CA LYS A 332 -6.72 -5.89 31.09
C LYS A 332 -5.26 -5.57 31.37
N GLN A 333 -4.32 -6.24 30.69
CA GLN A 333 -2.89 -5.94 30.81
C GLN A 333 -2.61 -4.47 30.46
N LEU A 334 -3.18 -3.98 29.36
CA LEU A 334 -2.99 -2.60 28.92
C LEU A 334 -3.59 -1.57 29.87
N GLU A 335 -4.73 -1.86 30.49
CA GLU A 335 -5.27 -1.00 31.55
C GLU A 335 -4.35 -1.00 32.79
N GLU A 336 -3.81 -2.15 33.18
CA GLU A 336 -2.91 -2.25 34.32
C GLU A 336 -1.58 -1.51 34.08
N GLU A 337 -0.99 -1.66 32.90
CA GLU A 337 0.34 -1.13 32.56
C GLU A 337 0.31 0.32 32.04
N LEU A 338 -0.69 0.67 31.22
CA LEU A 338 -0.80 2.00 30.59
C LEU A 338 -1.88 2.90 31.20
N LYS A 339 -2.72 2.39 32.11
CA LYS A 339 -3.87 3.11 32.70
C LYS A 339 -4.86 3.65 31.67
N LEU A 340 -5.02 2.92 30.57
CA LEU A 340 -5.94 3.26 29.48
C LEU A 340 -7.16 2.31 29.48
N PRO A 341 -8.34 2.76 29.01
CA PRO A 341 -9.56 1.97 29.14
C PRO A 341 -9.54 0.65 28.35
N GLN A 342 -9.90 -0.46 29.01
CA GLN A 342 -9.99 -1.79 28.37
C GLN A 342 -10.88 -1.79 27.12
N LYS A 343 -12.00 -1.08 27.17
CA LYS A 343 -12.98 -1.00 26.07
C LYS A 343 -12.31 -0.57 24.76
N CYS A 344 -11.35 0.35 24.82
CA CYS A 344 -10.70 0.86 23.63
C CYS A 344 -9.85 -0.17 22.91
N TRP A 345 -9.23 -1.11 23.65
CA TRP A 345 -8.48 -2.18 23.02
C TRP A 345 -9.43 -3.15 22.30
N LYS A 346 -10.51 -3.56 22.98
CA LYS A 346 -11.55 -4.42 22.37
C LYS A 346 -12.13 -3.78 21.11
N ASP A 347 -12.55 -2.52 21.19
CA ASP A 347 -13.09 -1.77 20.04
C ASP A 347 -12.07 -1.63 18.89
N SER A 348 -10.76 -1.66 19.19
CA SER A 348 -9.71 -1.56 18.16
C SER A 348 -9.41 -2.87 17.46
N VAL A 349 -9.54 -4.00 18.18
CA VAL A 349 -9.27 -5.37 17.70
C VAL A 349 -10.52 -6.03 17.11
N GLU A 350 -11.67 -5.81 17.73
CA GLU A 350 -12.95 -6.47 17.42
C GLU A 350 -13.94 -5.51 16.78
N GLY A 351 -13.65 -4.21 16.77
CA GLY A 351 -14.53 -3.19 16.22
C GLY A 351 -14.97 -3.53 14.81
N GLU A 352 -16.27 -3.37 14.59
CA GLU A 352 -16.88 -3.53 13.29
C GLU A 352 -16.79 -2.22 12.49
N MET A 353 -16.61 -2.36 11.19
CA MET A 353 -16.88 -1.36 10.18
C MET A 353 -18.32 -1.57 9.75
N VAL A 354 -19.16 -0.56 9.92
CA VAL A 354 -20.45 -0.52 9.22
C VAL A 354 -20.15 0.11 7.86
N ASP A 355 -20.20 -0.69 6.81
CA ASP A 355 -20.10 -0.21 5.43
C ASP A 355 -21.40 -0.50 4.66
N ALA A 356 -21.46 -0.04 3.41
CA ALA A 356 -22.63 -0.24 2.55
C ALA A 356 -22.89 -1.73 2.22
N ALA A 357 -21.91 -2.62 2.45
CA ALA A 357 -22.01 -4.06 2.24
C ALA A 357 -22.34 -4.84 3.53
N GLY A 358 -22.35 -4.20 4.70
CA GLY A 358 -22.76 -4.78 5.97
C GLY A 358 -21.79 -4.44 7.11
N SER A 359 -21.80 -5.27 8.14
CA SER A 359 -20.82 -5.20 9.21
C SER A 359 -19.63 -6.11 8.89
N ALA A 360 -18.42 -5.53 8.80
CA ALA A 360 -17.18 -6.26 8.61
C ALA A 360 -16.19 -5.93 9.74
N ARG A 361 -15.44 -6.92 10.24
CA ARG A 361 -14.42 -6.64 11.25
C ARG A 361 -13.35 -5.70 10.68
N ARG A 362 -12.96 -4.68 11.46
CA ARG A 362 -11.88 -3.78 11.06
C ARG A 362 -10.58 -4.55 10.81
N PRO A 363 -9.83 -4.24 9.75
CA PRO A 363 -8.54 -4.86 9.51
C PRO A 363 -7.57 -4.46 10.64
N MET A 364 -6.76 -5.42 11.10
CA MET A 364 -5.68 -5.17 12.06
C MET A 364 -4.45 -4.53 11.40
N ASP A 365 -4.25 -4.79 10.11
CA ASP A 365 -3.11 -4.34 9.31
C ASP A 365 -3.60 -3.87 7.93
N ILE A 366 -2.80 -3.03 7.27
CA ILE A 366 -3.05 -2.71 5.86
C ILE A 366 -2.50 -3.84 5.00
N SER A 367 -3.37 -4.63 4.39
CA SER A 367 -2.92 -5.71 3.53
C SER A 367 -2.52 -5.19 2.14
N PHE A 368 -1.28 -5.48 1.73
CA PHE A 368 -0.73 -5.03 0.45
C PHE A 368 -0.63 -6.14 -0.60
N PRO A 369 -0.64 -5.77 -1.89
CA PRO A 369 -0.86 -4.43 -2.42
C PRO A 369 -2.30 -3.95 -2.21
N VAL A 370 -2.49 -2.63 -2.15
CA VAL A 370 -3.81 -2.00 -2.26
C VAL A 370 -4.04 -1.70 -3.74
N LEU A 371 -5.03 -2.36 -4.35
CA LEU A 371 -5.47 -2.06 -5.72
C LEU A 371 -6.67 -1.12 -5.65
N VAL A 372 -6.51 0.12 -6.14
CA VAL A 372 -7.61 1.06 -6.29
C VAL A 372 -8.34 0.77 -7.59
N THR A 373 -9.52 0.17 -7.49
CA THR A 373 -10.38 -0.20 -8.63
C THR A 373 -11.34 0.91 -9.03
N SER A 374 -11.18 2.13 -8.52
CA SER A 374 -12.00 3.26 -8.97
C SER A 374 -11.73 3.59 -10.43
N LEU A 375 -12.80 3.74 -11.22
CA LEU A 375 -12.68 4.31 -12.58
C LEU A 375 -12.11 5.75 -12.52
N PRO A 376 -11.50 6.23 -13.61
CA PRO A 376 -11.09 7.62 -13.71
C PRO A 376 -12.26 8.55 -13.36
N LYS A 377 -11.94 9.63 -12.63
CA LYS A 377 -12.90 10.61 -12.10
C LYS A 377 -13.81 10.12 -10.95
N SER A 378 -13.59 8.92 -10.43
CA SER A 378 -14.23 8.42 -9.19
C SER A 378 -13.33 8.59 -7.95
N GLY A 379 -12.31 9.45 -8.00
CA GLY A 379 -11.45 9.72 -6.84
C GLY A 379 -10.17 8.88 -6.74
N ALA A 380 -9.72 8.22 -7.81
CA ALA A 380 -8.45 7.46 -7.80
C ALA A 380 -7.23 8.32 -7.39
N ALA A 381 -7.13 9.56 -7.88
CA ALA A 381 -6.11 10.51 -7.46
C ALA A 381 -6.25 10.91 -5.98
N THR A 382 -7.48 11.09 -5.50
CA THR A 382 -7.76 11.36 -4.08
C THR A 382 -7.31 10.21 -3.20
N ALA A 383 -7.59 8.97 -3.60
CA ALA A 383 -7.12 7.77 -2.92
C ALA A 383 -5.58 7.70 -2.88
N GLN A 384 -4.91 7.95 -4.01
CA GLN A 384 -3.44 8.00 -4.03
C GLN A 384 -2.89 9.03 -3.05
N GLN A 385 -3.45 10.24 -3.05
CA GLN A 385 -3.01 11.31 -2.17
C GLN A 385 -3.23 10.97 -0.70
N TYR A 386 -4.36 10.33 -0.38
CA TYR A 386 -4.67 9.87 0.96
C TYR A 386 -3.63 8.88 1.47
N PHE A 387 -3.33 7.84 0.69
CA PHE A 387 -2.32 6.86 1.06
C PHE A 387 -0.91 7.45 1.06
N ALA A 388 -0.55 8.31 0.10
CA ALA A 388 0.74 9.00 0.10
C ALA A 388 0.93 9.88 1.35
N CYS A 389 -0.13 10.58 1.74
CA CYS A 389 -0.18 11.41 2.95
C CYS A 389 -0.03 10.59 4.23
N GLY A 390 -0.64 9.40 4.31
CA GLY A 390 -0.55 8.52 5.47
C GLY A 390 0.74 7.68 5.55
N LEU A 391 1.27 7.24 4.40
CA LEU A 391 2.31 6.19 4.34
C LEU A 391 3.64 6.63 3.73
N GLY A 392 3.71 7.76 3.00
CA GLY A 392 4.89 8.09 2.19
C GLY A 392 4.55 8.35 0.73
N ASP A 393 5.11 9.41 0.13
CA ASP A 393 4.92 9.72 -1.31
C ASP A 393 5.32 8.55 -2.24
N TRP A 394 6.31 7.74 -1.86
CA TRP A 394 6.77 6.61 -2.67
C TRP A 394 5.87 5.37 -2.58
N THR A 395 4.98 5.30 -1.59
CA THR A 395 4.14 4.12 -1.35
C THR A 395 2.95 4.04 -2.29
N ALA A 396 2.47 5.17 -2.83
CA ALA A 396 1.27 5.23 -3.63
C ALA A 396 1.53 5.79 -5.04
N ALA A 397 1.26 4.99 -6.07
CA ALA A 397 1.39 5.37 -7.47
C ALA A 397 0.04 5.74 -8.08
N HIS A 398 0.02 6.76 -8.95
CA HIS A 398 -1.15 7.20 -9.71
C HIS A 398 -0.81 7.31 -11.18
N GLN A 399 -1.50 6.52 -12.02
CA GLN A 399 -1.31 6.39 -13.48
C GLN A 399 0.07 5.92 -13.94
N TRP A 400 1.15 6.34 -13.29
CA TRP A 400 2.54 6.15 -13.70
C TRP A 400 3.34 5.53 -12.58
N THR A 401 4.34 4.77 -12.98
CA THR A 401 5.24 4.10 -12.05
C THR A 401 6.63 3.98 -12.68
N THR A 402 7.65 4.00 -11.82
CA THR A 402 9.02 3.72 -12.22
C THR A 402 9.26 2.21 -12.10
N PRO A 403 9.65 1.52 -13.17
CA PRO A 403 9.93 0.07 -13.12
C PRO A 403 10.93 -0.30 -12.03
N SER A 404 10.78 -1.48 -11.41
CA SER A 404 11.63 -1.91 -10.28
C SER A 404 13.10 -2.11 -10.63
N ASP A 405 13.38 -2.33 -11.92
CA ASP A 405 14.73 -2.50 -12.44
C ASP A 405 15.40 -1.16 -12.76
N SER A 406 14.69 -0.05 -12.57
CA SER A 406 15.28 1.28 -12.61
C SER A 406 16.33 1.39 -11.50
N THR A 407 17.56 1.66 -11.90
CA THR A 407 18.64 1.97 -10.97
C THR A 407 19.10 3.40 -11.21
N PRO A 408 19.82 4.00 -10.27
CA PRO A 408 20.43 5.29 -10.55
C PRO A 408 21.38 5.30 -11.74
N ASP A 409 22.10 4.18 -11.97
CA ASP A 409 23.01 4.01 -13.13
C ASP A 409 22.27 3.70 -14.44
N ASN A 410 21.01 3.26 -14.35
CA ASN A 410 20.15 2.94 -15.48
C ASN A 410 18.70 3.41 -15.19
N PRO A 411 18.45 4.73 -15.21
CA PRO A 411 17.14 5.27 -14.91
C PRO A 411 16.17 4.86 -16.00
N MET A 412 15.20 4.02 -15.66
CA MET A 412 14.12 3.66 -16.57
C MET A 412 13.09 4.78 -16.63
N ARG A 413 12.48 4.96 -17.80
CA ARG A 413 11.37 5.91 -17.96
C ARG A 413 10.16 5.42 -17.19
N ASP A 414 9.42 6.36 -16.61
CA ASP A 414 8.11 6.06 -16.05
C ASP A 414 7.22 5.47 -17.13
N VAL A 415 6.57 4.37 -16.78
CA VAL A 415 5.60 3.67 -17.62
C VAL A 415 4.23 3.80 -16.99
N PRO A 416 3.14 3.98 -17.77
CA PRO A 416 1.84 3.97 -17.15
C PRO A 416 1.49 2.58 -16.63
N ILE A 417 0.93 2.54 -15.42
CA ILE A 417 0.77 1.33 -14.61
C ILE A 417 0.04 0.26 -15.41
N GLY A 418 -1.10 0.60 -16.02
CA GLY A 418 -1.90 -0.37 -16.77
C GLY A 418 -1.17 -1.02 -17.94
N GLN A 419 -0.18 -0.38 -18.56
CA GLN A 419 0.62 -1.03 -19.62
C GLN A 419 1.53 -2.10 -19.02
N CYS A 420 2.14 -1.83 -17.87
CA CYS A 420 2.95 -2.82 -17.20
C CYS A 420 2.09 -4.02 -16.76
N LEU A 421 0.92 -3.75 -16.16
CA LEU A 421 -0.03 -4.79 -15.76
C LEU A 421 -0.50 -5.61 -16.96
N GLN A 422 -0.87 -4.96 -18.08
CA GLN A 422 -1.28 -5.62 -19.31
C GLN A 422 -0.19 -6.55 -19.85
N GLN A 423 1.07 -6.09 -19.85
CA GLN A 423 2.21 -6.88 -20.30
C GLN A 423 2.41 -8.12 -19.41
N ASN A 424 2.34 -7.96 -18.09
CA ASN A 424 2.46 -9.07 -17.16
C ASN A 424 1.30 -10.08 -17.30
N PHE A 425 0.09 -9.57 -17.50
CA PHE A 425 -1.11 -10.40 -17.66
C PHE A 425 -1.06 -11.20 -18.97
N LYS A 426 -0.77 -10.53 -20.11
CA LYS A 426 -0.75 -11.15 -21.46
C LYS A 426 0.37 -12.19 -21.65
N VAL A 427 1.54 -11.98 -21.03
CA VAL A 427 2.71 -12.84 -21.28
C VAL A 427 2.59 -14.23 -20.62
N ASP A 428 1.71 -14.42 -19.64
CA ASP A 428 1.63 -15.72 -18.96
C ASP A 428 0.30 -16.07 -18.29
N HIS A 429 -0.64 -15.15 -18.02
CA HIS A 429 -1.80 -15.34 -17.12
C HIS A 429 -1.49 -15.99 -15.74
N LYS A 430 -0.21 -16.29 -15.47
CA LYS A 430 0.38 -17.03 -14.36
C LYS A 430 1.61 -16.29 -13.83
N LYS A 431 1.68 -14.99 -14.05
CA LYS A 431 2.68 -14.14 -13.42
C LYS A 431 1.98 -13.20 -12.47
N ASP A 432 2.71 -12.89 -11.41
CA ASP A 432 2.42 -11.78 -10.53
C ASP A 432 2.19 -10.53 -11.38
N VAL A 433 0.97 -9.99 -11.31
CA VAL A 433 0.49 -8.89 -12.15
C VAL A 433 1.29 -7.60 -11.94
N PHE A 434 1.89 -7.38 -10.77
CA PHE A 434 2.70 -6.20 -10.45
C PHE A 434 4.20 -6.40 -10.65
N LYS A 435 4.63 -7.60 -11.03
CA LYS A 435 6.05 -7.92 -11.21
C LYS A 435 6.74 -6.92 -12.13
N GLY A 436 7.79 -6.25 -11.64
CA GLY A 436 8.55 -5.30 -12.45
C GLY A 436 7.91 -3.91 -12.60
N CYS A 437 6.67 -3.73 -12.14
CA CYS A 437 5.95 -2.47 -12.33
C CYS A 437 6.39 -1.37 -11.38
N GLY A 438 7.25 -1.65 -10.41
CA GLY A 438 7.78 -0.65 -9.48
C GLY A 438 7.74 -1.12 -8.04
N HIS A 439 7.75 -0.17 -7.11
CA HIS A 439 7.83 -0.42 -5.66
C HIS A 439 6.67 0.20 -4.89
N ALA A 440 5.63 0.67 -5.59
CA ALA A 440 4.44 1.15 -4.93
C ALA A 440 3.71 -0.01 -4.24
N ARG A 441 3.09 0.30 -3.11
CA ARG A 441 2.23 -0.60 -2.36
C ARG A 441 0.76 -0.31 -2.64
N ILE A 442 0.44 0.91 -3.06
CA ILE A 442 -0.89 1.36 -3.45
C ILE A 442 -0.86 1.71 -4.93
N TRP A 443 -1.70 1.05 -5.71
CA TRP A 443 -1.75 1.19 -7.16
C TRP A 443 -3.09 1.79 -7.55
N SER A 444 -3.07 3.03 -8.03
CA SER A 444 -4.27 3.79 -8.36
C SER A 444 -4.27 4.32 -9.79
N ASP A 445 -5.49 4.49 -10.31
CA ASP A 445 -5.74 4.84 -11.71
C ASP A 445 -4.90 3.95 -12.65
N VAL A 446 -5.07 2.64 -12.47
CA VAL A 446 -4.29 1.60 -13.16
C VAL A 446 -4.76 1.36 -14.59
N GLY A 447 -5.64 2.21 -15.12
CA GLY A 447 -6.05 2.18 -16.51
C GLY A 447 -4.91 2.58 -17.45
N TYR A 448 -5.02 2.17 -18.71
CA TYR A 448 -4.08 2.53 -19.76
C TYR A 448 -4.81 2.81 -21.05
N LEU A 449 -4.87 4.07 -21.48
CA LEU A 449 -5.50 4.43 -22.75
C LEU A 449 -4.64 5.39 -23.56
N ARG A 450 -4.35 5.05 -24.81
CA ARG A 450 -3.78 5.94 -25.82
C ARG A 450 -4.43 5.69 -27.19
N SER A 451 -5.29 6.63 -27.59
CA SER A 451 -5.91 6.75 -28.92
C SER A 451 -5.25 7.89 -29.73
N ALA A 452 -5.58 8.25 -30.97
CA ALA A 452 -6.75 7.95 -31.81
C ALA A 452 -6.77 6.50 -32.34
N GLN A 453 -7.88 5.81 -32.11
CA GLN A 453 -8.20 4.41 -32.42
C GLN A 453 -7.31 3.29 -31.87
N GLY A 454 -6.17 3.61 -31.26
CA GLY A 454 -5.32 2.67 -30.52
C GLY A 454 -5.69 2.46 -29.05
N LYS A 455 -4.93 1.53 -28.45
CA LYS A 455 -5.12 0.82 -27.18
C LYS A 455 -5.82 1.55 -26.00
N CYS A 456 -6.69 0.79 -25.37
CA CYS A 456 -7.34 1.04 -24.10
C CYS A 456 -7.34 -0.26 -23.30
N TYR A 457 -6.95 -0.24 -22.03
CA TYR A 457 -6.91 -1.41 -21.16
C TYR A 457 -7.20 -0.95 -19.75
N TYR A 458 -8.21 -1.54 -19.12
CA TYR A 458 -8.56 -1.30 -17.73
C TYR A 458 -8.55 -2.65 -17.03
N PRO A 459 -7.57 -2.91 -16.15
CA PRO A 459 -7.37 -4.25 -15.60
C PRO A 459 -8.64 -4.84 -14.98
N SER A 460 -9.39 -4.06 -14.21
CA SER A 460 -10.65 -4.50 -13.58
C SER A 460 -11.81 -4.79 -14.54
N LEU A 461 -11.72 -4.39 -15.81
CA LEU A 461 -12.71 -4.68 -16.86
C LEU A 461 -12.27 -5.85 -17.74
N ASP A 462 -10.99 -6.20 -17.72
CA ASP A 462 -10.43 -7.30 -18.51
C ASP A 462 -10.74 -8.65 -17.84
N GLU A 463 -11.19 -9.62 -18.63
CA GLU A 463 -11.62 -10.93 -18.13
C GLU A 463 -10.44 -11.69 -17.50
N GLY A 464 -10.61 -12.12 -16.25
CA GLY A 464 -9.63 -12.91 -15.52
C GLY A 464 -8.48 -12.13 -14.88
N PHE A 465 -8.36 -10.81 -15.09
CA PHE A 465 -7.33 -10.01 -14.40
C PHE A 465 -7.56 -10.01 -12.88
N MET A 466 -8.81 -9.78 -12.44
CA MET A 466 -9.13 -9.75 -11.01
C MET A 466 -8.88 -11.12 -10.36
N ASP A 467 -9.19 -12.23 -11.05
CA ASP A 467 -8.89 -13.58 -10.58
C ASP A 467 -7.38 -13.83 -10.48
N ALA A 468 -6.60 -13.36 -11.46
CA ALA A 468 -5.14 -13.41 -11.39
C ALA A 468 -4.64 -12.59 -10.20
N PHE A 469 -5.19 -11.39 -9.97
CA PHE A 469 -4.84 -10.56 -8.83
C PHE A 469 -5.09 -11.29 -7.50
N ALA A 470 -6.29 -11.82 -7.28
CA ALA A 470 -6.62 -12.59 -6.07
C ALA A 470 -5.75 -13.84 -5.90
N LYS A 471 -5.43 -14.53 -6.99
CA LYS A 471 -4.54 -15.70 -6.97
C LYS A 471 -3.13 -15.35 -6.48
N TYR A 472 -2.57 -14.22 -6.92
CA TYR A 472 -1.20 -13.81 -6.53
C TYR A 472 -1.15 -13.12 -5.18
N TYR A 473 -2.26 -12.48 -4.79
CA TYR A 473 -2.40 -11.63 -3.62
C TYR A 473 -3.71 -11.94 -2.87
N PRO A 474 -3.85 -13.15 -2.30
CA PRO A 474 -5.10 -13.61 -1.70
C PRO A 474 -5.55 -12.81 -0.48
N HIS A 475 -4.64 -12.01 0.11
CA HIS A 475 -4.91 -11.15 1.25
C HIS A 475 -4.89 -9.67 0.89
N ALA A 476 -4.73 -9.28 -0.38
CA ALA A 476 -4.65 -7.87 -0.76
C ALA A 476 -5.90 -7.06 -0.40
N THR A 477 -5.75 -5.74 -0.43
CA THR A 477 -6.87 -4.82 -0.27
C THR A 477 -7.37 -4.33 -1.63
N ILE A 478 -8.68 -4.39 -1.85
CA ILE A 478 -9.39 -3.72 -2.94
C ILE A 478 -9.98 -2.45 -2.35
N PHE A 479 -9.54 -1.31 -2.89
CA PHE A 479 -10.05 0.00 -2.50
C PHE A 479 -10.92 0.56 -3.63
N HIS A 480 -12.17 0.88 -3.33
CA HIS A 480 -13.13 1.34 -4.34
C HIS A 480 -13.80 2.63 -3.88
N ALA A 481 -13.23 3.77 -4.28
CA ALA A 481 -13.96 5.03 -4.17
C ALA A 481 -15.10 5.09 -5.20
N VAL A 482 -16.30 5.38 -4.73
CA VAL A 482 -17.55 5.45 -5.50
C VAL A 482 -18.10 6.86 -5.54
N ARG A 483 -18.85 7.18 -6.59
CA ARG A 483 -19.51 8.46 -6.81
C ARG A 483 -20.92 8.21 -7.35
N ASP A 484 -21.83 9.18 -7.21
CA ASP A 484 -23.06 9.17 -7.99
C ASP A 484 -22.74 9.04 -9.50
N ALA A 485 -23.48 8.17 -10.19
CA ALA A 485 -23.21 7.84 -11.59
C ALA A 485 -23.38 9.06 -12.52
N GLY A 486 -24.36 9.93 -12.25
CA GLY A 486 -24.59 11.15 -13.02
C GLY A 486 -23.49 12.19 -12.81
N GLU A 487 -23.04 12.35 -11.57
CA GLU A 487 -21.90 13.21 -11.29
C GLU A 487 -20.60 12.67 -11.88
N TRP A 488 -20.39 11.35 -11.84
CA TRP A 488 -19.25 10.71 -12.48
C TRP A 488 -19.26 10.95 -13.99
N LEU A 489 -20.38 10.70 -14.67
CA LEU A 489 -20.52 10.92 -16.11
C LEU A 489 -20.29 12.39 -16.49
N THR A 490 -20.82 13.31 -15.68
CA THR A 490 -20.56 14.75 -15.86
C THR A 490 -19.06 15.05 -15.82
N SER A 491 -18.34 14.49 -14.84
CA SER A 491 -16.89 14.69 -14.67
C SER A 491 -16.06 14.06 -15.81
N THR A 492 -16.46 12.87 -16.30
CA THR A 492 -15.77 12.21 -17.42
C THR A 492 -15.97 12.97 -18.74
N ARG A 493 -17.15 13.57 -18.96
CA ARG A 493 -17.46 14.41 -20.13
C ARG A 493 -16.62 15.67 -20.22
N LEU A 494 -16.34 16.32 -19.09
CA LEU A 494 -15.44 17.49 -19.05
C LEU A 494 -14.05 17.17 -19.64
N ASN A 495 -13.65 15.91 -19.61
CA ASN A 495 -12.35 15.44 -20.11
C ASN A 495 -12.47 14.62 -21.40
N LYS A 496 -13.66 14.60 -22.03
CA LYS A 496 -13.99 13.84 -23.25
C LYS A 496 -13.63 12.35 -23.14
N LEU A 497 -13.69 11.78 -21.92
CA LEU A 497 -13.31 10.39 -21.69
C LEU A 497 -14.28 9.39 -22.35
N PRO A 498 -15.63 9.57 -22.31
CA PRO A 498 -16.55 8.68 -23.02
C PRO A 498 -16.18 8.50 -24.49
N GLY A 499 -15.96 9.59 -25.23
CA GLY A 499 -15.55 9.52 -26.63
C GLY A 499 -14.21 8.78 -26.81
N ARG A 500 -13.22 9.03 -25.94
CA ARG A 500 -11.92 8.34 -26.00
C ARG A 500 -12.01 6.85 -25.69
N TRP A 501 -12.95 6.45 -24.82
CA TRP A 501 -13.21 5.05 -24.51
C TRP A 501 -13.91 4.36 -25.67
N SER A 502 -15.02 4.93 -26.16
CA SER A 502 -15.79 4.37 -27.27
C SER A 502 -15.02 4.31 -28.60
N GLU A 503 -14.09 5.25 -28.85
CA GLU A 503 -13.32 5.29 -30.09
C GLU A 503 -12.09 4.38 -30.10
N ALA A 504 -11.70 3.78 -28.96
CA ALA A 504 -10.51 2.95 -28.86
C ALA A 504 -10.85 1.46 -29.11
N GLU A 505 -10.21 0.86 -30.13
CA GLU A 505 -10.54 -0.52 -30.58
C GLU A 505 -10.38 -1.58 -29.49
N GLU A 506 -9.44 -1.39 -28.56
CA GLU A 506 -9.16 -2.36 -27.48
C GLU A 506 -9.93 -2.08 -26.18
N CYS A 507 -10.86 -1.12 -26.16
CA CYS A 507 -11.52 -0.66 -24.94
C CYS A 507 -12.68 -1.55 -24.49
N VAL A 508 -12.36 -2.82 -24.25
CA VAL A 508 -13.35 -3.85 -23.91
C VAL A 508 -14.13 -3.47 -22.65
N GLY A 509 -15.46 -3.56 -22.76
CA GLY A 509 -16.40 -3.37 -21.65
C GLY A 509 -16.97 -1.97 -21.50
N PHE A 510 -16.44 -0.95 -22.19
CA PHE A 510 -17.03 0.40 -22.20
C PHE A 510 -18.18 0.52 -23.21
N PRO A 511 -19.17 1.41 -22.97
CA PRO A 511 -20.23 1.70 -23.95
C PRO A 511 -19.72 2.29 -25.28
N ASP A 512 -20.38 1.91 -26.38
CA ASP A 512 -20.03 2.36 -27.74
C ASP A 512 -20.53 3.77 -28.07
N ASP A 513 -21.69 4.20 -27.54
CA ASP A 513 -22.22 5.55 -27.79
C ASP A 513 -21.85 6.49 -26.63
N PRO A 514 -20.93 7.46 -26.83
CA PRO A 514 -20.54 8.41 -25.78
C PRO A 514 -21.65 9.41 -25.41
N LYS A 515 -22.76 9.47 -26.16
CA LYS A 515 -23.85 10.43 -25.98
C LYS A 515 -25.04 9.87 -25.21
N GLU A 516 -25.14 8.56 -25.03
CA GLU A 516 -26.28 7.94 -24.38
C GLU A 516 -26.09 7.88 -22.85
N ASP A 517 -26.56 8.92 -22.14
CA ASP A 517 -26.37 9.07 -20.68
C ASP A 517 -26.81 7.83 -19.88
N ALA A 518 -27.98 7.27 -20.22
CA ALA A 518 -28.54 6.12 -19.53
C ALA A 518 -27.58 4.92 -19.57
N THR A 519 -27.04 4.58 -20.74
CA THR A 519 -26.07 3.48 -20.92
C THR A 519 -24.79 3.70 -20.11
N TRP A 520 -24.31 4.94 -19.99
CA TRP A 520 -23.14 5.25 -19.18
C TRP A 520 -23.42 5.20 -17.67
N HIS A 521 -24.61 5.59 -17.24
CA HIS A 521 -25.03 5.43 -15.84
C HIS A 521 -25.12 3.96 -15.47
N ASP A 522 -25.79 3.16 -16.30
CA ASP A 522 -25.95 1.72 -16.10
C ASP A 522 -24.58 1.03 -16.10
N PHE A 523 -23.71 1.36 -17.04
CA PHE A 523 -22.33 0.85 -17.06
C PHE A 523 -21.57 1.13 -15.75
N TYR A 524 -21.65 2.36 -15.22
CA TYR A 524 -20.96 2.71 -13.98
C TYR A 524 -21.49 1.90 -12.80
N ASN A 525 -22.81 1.82 -12.66
CA ASN A 525 -23.46 1.07 -11.60
C ASN A 525 -23.15 -0.43 -11.70
N ASP A 526 -23.24 -1.00 -12.90
CA ASP A 526 -22.90 -2.40 -13.17
C ASP A 526 -21.44 -2.70 -12.85
N TYR A 527 -20.53 -1.80 -13.22
CA TYR A 527 -19.12 -1.94 -12.89
C TYR A 527 -18.89 -1.99 -11.38
N THR A 528 -19.46 -1.05 -10.62
CA THR A 528 -19.38 -1.06 -9.16
C THR A 528 -19.96 -2.34 -8.56
N GLN A 529 -21.10 -2.84 -9.07
CA GLN A 529 -21.68 -4.10 -8.62
C GLN A 529 -20.79 -5.32 -8.93
N ARG A 530 -20.07 -5.33 -10.07
CA ARG A 530 -19.10 -6.38 -10.39
C ARG A 530 -17.94 -6.39 -9.39
N ILE A 531 -17.42 -5.23 -9.02
CA ILE A 531 -16.36 -5.13 -8.00
C ILE A 531 -16.85 -5.64 -6.64
N ARG A 532 -18.05 -5.24 -6.20
CA ARG A 532 -18.67 -5.74 -4.96
C ARG A 532 -18.84 -7.26 -4.98
N LYS A 533 -19.36 -7.81 -6.09
CA LYS A 533 -19.54 -9.26 -6.26
C LYS A 533 -18.21 -10.01 -6.23
N PHE A 534 -17.18 -9.47 -6.89
CA PHE A 534 -15.84 -10.04 -6.87
C PHE A 534 -15.25 -10.06 -5.46
N ALA A 535 -15.37 -8.95 -4.71
CA ALA A 535 -14.93 -8.88 -3.33
C ALA A 535 -15.65 -9.89 -2.44
N ALA A 536 -16.99 -9.99 -2.56
CA ALA A 536 -17.80 -10.93 -1.80
C ALA A 536 -17.41 -12.40 -2.07
N SER A 537 -16.94 -12.74 -3.28
CA SER A 537 -16.46 -14.09 -3.59
C SER A 537 -15.01 -14.37 -3.13
N HIS A 538 -14.31 -13.37 -2.61
CA HIS A 538 -12.91 -13.45 -2.18
C HIS A 538 -12.73 -12.97 -0.75
N VAL A 539 -13.38 -13.65 0.21
CA VAL A 539 -13.43 -13.28 1.64
C VAL A 539 -12.06 -13.14 2.34
N ASN A 540 -10.98 -13.68 1.76
CA ASN A 540 -9.63 -13.52 2.29
C ASN A 540 -9.01 -12.15 1.96
N MET A 541 -9.56 -11.45 0.98
CA MET A 541 -9.16 -10.09 0.60
C MET A 541 -9.94 -9.08 1.43
N THR A 542 -9.33 -7.91 1.66
CA THR A 542 -10.01 -6.78 2.30
C THR A 542 -10.69 -5.95 1.22
N TYR A 543 -11.99 -5.65 1.36
CA TYR A 543 -12.70 -4.75 0.47
C TYR A 543 -13.12 -3.50 1.24
N ILE A 544 -12.79 -2.34 0.69
CA ILE A 544 -13.11 -1.05 1.28
C ILE A 544 -13.76 -0.20 0.20
N GLU A 545 -15.04 0.09 0.38
CA GLU A 545 -15.78 1.02 -0.46
C GLU A 545 -15.99 2.34 0.27
N VAL A 546 -15.64 3.46 -0.38
CA VAL A 546 -15.76 4.79 0.23
C VAL A 546 -16.48 5.75 -0.71
N PRO A 547 -17.54 6.44 -0.27
CA PRO A 547 -18.13 7.49 -1.08
C PRO A 547 -17.14 8.65 -1.25
N LEU A 548 -17.07 9.22 -2.46
CA LEU A 548 -16.31 10.44 -2.75
C LEU A 548 -17.06 11.67 -2.21
N SER A 549 -17.33 11.67 -0.91
CA SER A 549 -17.95 12.76 -0.14
C SER A 549 -17.03 13.18 1.02
N ASN A 550 -17.45 14.19 1.77
CA ASN A 550 -16.71 14.64 2.97
C ASN A 550 -16.67 13.56 4.06
N ASP A 551 -17.72 12.73 4.16
CA ASP A 551 -17.81 11.64 5.13
C ASP A 551 -16.80 10.53 4.84
N GLY A 552 -16.38 10.39 3.58
CA GLY A 552 -15.35 9.44 3.17
C GLY A 552 -14.04 9.62 3.93
N ALA A 553 -13.66 10.85 4.27
CA ALA A 553 -12.46 11.13 5.03
C ALA A 553 -12.50 10.56 6.46
N GLN A 554 -13.65 10.69 7.13
CA GLN A 554 -13.86 10.19 8.49
C GLN A 554 -13.93 8.67 8.51
N HIS A 555 -14.64 8.09 7.53
CA HIS A 555 -14.70 6.65 7.36
C HIS A 555 -13.28 6.08 7.17
N LEU A 556 -12.49 6.70 6.30
CA LEU A 556 -11.11 6.28 6.06
C LEU A 556 -10.19 6.45 7.28
N GLN A 557 -10.39 7.48 8.11
CA GLN A 557 -9.69 7.59 9.39
C GLN A 557 -10.04 6.42 10.31
N SER A 558 -11.31 6.03 10.41
CA SER A 558 -11.69 4.88 11.25
C SER A 558 -11.06 3.56 10.78
N ILE A 559 -10.87 3.40 9.46
CA ILE A 559 -10.29 2.20 8.86
C ILE A 559 -8.76 2.24 8.92
N PHE A 560 -8.13 3.30 8.45
CA PHE A 560 -6.70 3.33 8.27
C PHE A 560 -5.97 4.12 9.35
N GLY A 561 -6.65 4.89 10.20
CA GLY A 561 -6.02 5.75 11.20
C GLY A 561 -5.23 6.91 10.60
N PHE A 562 -5.44 7.27 9.33
CA PHE A 562 -4.82 8.48 8.76
C PHE A 562 -5.74 9.68 8.95
N HIS A 563 -5.14 10.85 9.16
CA HIS A 563 -5.87 12.07 9.41
C HIS A 563 -6.84 12.42 8.24
N PRO A 564 -8.09 12.86 8.49
CA PRO A 564 -9.07 13.19 7.45
C PRO A 564 -8.59 14.20 6.39
N LYS A 565 -7.76 15.20 6.77
CA LYS A 565 -7.06 16.12 5.86
C LYS A 565 -6.20 15.45 4.77
N CYS A 566 -5.87 14.17 4.89
CA CYS A 566 -5.23 13.42 3.81
C CYS A 566 -6.19 13.18 2.62
N TRP A 567 -7.50 13.27 2.82
CA TRP A 567 -8.53 13.09 1.80
C TRP A 567 -8.90 14.44 1.15
N GLY A 568 -8.81 14.52 -0.17
CA GLY A 568 -9.37 15.64 -0.97
C GLY A 568 -8.57 16.95 -1.01
N THR A 569 -7.43 17.08 -0.32
CA THR A 569 -6.78 18.39 -0.10
C THR A 569 -6.02 18.99 -1.29
N LYS A 570 -5.59 18.23 -2.30
CA LYS A 570 -4.85 18.81 -3.44
C LYS A 570 -5.73 19.23 -4.61
N MET A 571 -6.91 18.63 -4.83
CA MET A 571 -7.76 19.05 -5.96
C MET A 571 -8.36 20.45 -5.77
N ALA A 572 -8.57 20.91 -4.53
CA ALA A 572 -9.12 22.24 -4.28
C ALA A 572 -8.13 23.36 -4.68
N ARG A 573 -6.82 23.17 -4.50
CA ARG A 573 -5.81 24.21 -4.79
C ARG A 573 -5.54 24.44 -6.28
N GLU A 574 -5.88 23.50 -7.15
CA GLU A 574 -5.75 23.68 -8.62
C GLU A 574 -7.04 24.21 -9.27
N ILE A 575 -8.14 24.35 -8.53
CA ILE A 575 -9.40 24.93 -9.03
C ILE A 575 -9.47 26.45 -8.73
N ASP A 576 -8.72 26.92 -7.73
CA ASP A 576 -8.65 28.34 -7.35
C ASP A 576 -7.46 29.12 -7.96
N GLN A 577 -6.72 28.51 -8.91
CA GLN A 577 -5.70 29.16 -9.75
C GLN A 577 -6.06 29.02 -11.22
#